data_AF-A0AAV6LQG3-F1
#
_entry.id   AF-A0AAV6LQG3-F1
#
_cell.length_a   1.000
_cell.length_b   1.000
_cell.length_c   1.000
_cell.angle_alpha   90.00
_cell.angle_beta   90.00
_cell.angle_gamma   90.00
#
_symmetry.space_group_name_H-M   'P 1'
#
loop_
_entity.id
_entity.type
_entity.pdbx_description
1 polymer ?
#
loop_
_entity_poly.entity_id
_entity_poly.type
_entity_poly.pdbx_seq_one_letter_code
_entity_poly.pdbx_strand_id
1 'polypeptide(L)'
;MDIVGDVTSLDPELLLQLQEVSSVVGIKNSPRIAEDLFAQWLSLPQTGRLFYFQNGCPAPKELKEQCLSRINQLFNGSNGLQVHEFKQVTKELCKLPSFFSSALFGKIDTACTGMVTRDAFVKYWVDGNMLTKDIATQIFKILKQPNLKYLTKADFKPFLRELLATHPGLEFLQSTPNFQERYAETVVCRIFFYVNRSGNGQLTLRELKRGNLIAAMQHADEEKDINKILRYFSYEHFYVIYCIFWELDTDHDFLIDKENLIRYGNHALTYRIIGRIFSQVRVPRNFSSNIEGKMAYDDFVYFVLAEEDKSSEPSLEYWFKCIDLDGNGVITVNEMQYFYEEQFHRIECMSQEPILFEDILCQIVDMIKPEVATYPVIREDYITLRDFKGCKLSGHIFNILFNLNKFMAFETRDPFLIRQEREDPSLTDWDRFAHREYIRLSIEEEGDKNEGIEVWKRSVEAPF
;
A
#
# COMPACT_ATOMS: atom_id res chain seq x y z
N MET A 1 -18.31 14.01 23.18
CA MET A 1 -19.75 13.93 22.85
C MET A 1 -19.95 14.96 21.77
N ASP A 2 -20.19 14.52 20.54
CA ASP A 2 -20.87 15.24 19.46
C ASP A 2 -20.65 14.42 18.18
N ILE A 3 -21.66 13.59 17.89
CA ILE A 3 -21.77 12.89 16.61
C ILE A 3 -22.49 13.86 15.69
N VAL A 4 -21.73 14.71 15.00
CA VAL A 4 -22.23 15.37 13.79
C VAL A 4 -21.70 14.57 12.61
N GLY A 5 -22.37 13.44 12.38
CA GLY A 5 -22.22 12.67 11.15
C GLY A 5 -23.10 13.29 10.08
N ASP A 6 -22.45 13.76 9.03
CA ASP A 6 -22.99 14.17 7.72
C ASP A 6 -24.35 13.53 7.39
N VAL A 7 -25.43 14.27 7.63
CA VAL A 7 -26.79 13.89 7.21
C VAL A 7 -26.88 14.20 5.73
N THR A 8 -26.52 13.22 4.90
CA THR A 8 -26.88 13.23 3.48
C THR A 8 -28.37 13.49 3.37
N SER A 9 -28.78 14.55 2.68
CA SER A 9 -30.18 14.90 2.46
C SER A 9 -30.91 13.69 1.89
N LEU A 10 -31.79 13.09 2.70
CA LEU A 10 -32.59 11.96 2.24
C LEU A 10 -33.66 12.49 1.26
N ASP A 11 -33.74 11.86 0.10
CA ASP A 11 -34.66 12.24 -0.96
C ASP A 11 -36.10 11.84 -0.60
N PRO A 12 -37.07 12.80 -0.59
CA PRO A 12 -38.48 12.52 -0.35
C PRO A 12 -39.09 11.50 -1.33
N GLU A 13 -38.50 11.30 -2.52
CA GLU A 13 -39.00 10.31 -3.49
C GLU A 13 -38.88 8.85 -3.01
N LEU A 14 -38.02 8.57 -2.02
CA LEU A 14 -37.88 7.23 -1.44
C LEU A 14 -39.16 6.74 -0.74
N LEU A 15 -40.01 7.65 -0.24
CA LEU A 15 -41.31 7.31 0.34
C LEU A 15 -42.27 6.71 -0.68
N LEU A 16 -42.20 7.16 -1.94
CA LEU A 16 -43.08 6.71 -3.02
C LEU A 16 -42.77 5.28 -3.48
N GLN A 17 -41.60 4.74 -3.09
CA GLN A 17 -41.18 3.36 -3.37
C GLN A 17 -41.73 2.35 -2.34
N LEU A 18 -42.26 2.81 -1.21
CA LEU A 18 -42.94 1.94 -0.25
C LEU A 18 -44.29 1.51 -0.82
N GLN A 19 -44.49 0.18 -0.89
CA GLN A 19 -45.63 -0.45 -1.55
C GLN A 19 -46.99 0.01 -0.96
N GLU A 20 -47.02 0.36 0.33
CA GLU A 20 -48.20 0.87 1.04
C GLU A 20 -48.54 2.32 0.67
N VAL A 21 -47.54 3.17 0.40
CA VAL A 21 -47.70 4.61 0.11
C VAL A 21 -47.99 4.85 -1.38
N SER A 22 -47.45 4.01 -2.27
CA SER A 22 -47.67 4.12 -3.72
C SER A 22 -49.15 3.97 -4.16
N SER A 23 -49.98 3.40 -3.28
CA SER A 23 -51.42 3.18 -3.48
C SER A 23 -52.29 4.43 -3.25
N VAL A 24 -51.73 5.48 -2.62
CA VAL A 24 -52.46 6.71 -2.28
C VAL A 24 -52.28 7.75 -3.40
N VAL A 25 -53.23 7.77 -4.33
CA VAL A 25 -53.23 8.61 -5.56
C VAL A 25 -53.03 10.11 -5.28
N GLY A 26 -53.39 10.60 -4.10
CA GLY A 26 -53.29 12.03 -3.73
C GLY A 26 -51.88 12.55 -3.44
N ILE A 27 -50.94 11.69 -3.01
CA ILE A 27 -49.59 12.13 -2.58
C ILE A 27 -48.71 12.50 -3.78
N LYS A 28 -48.94 11.88 -4.95
CA LYS A 28 -48.19 12.17 -6.18
C LYS A 28 -48.45 13.57 -6.77
N ASN A 29 -49.55 14.22 -6.39
CA ASN A 29 -49.98 15.50 -6.99
C ASN A 29 -49.61 16.72 -6.12
N SER A 30 -48.86 16.56 -5.04
CA SER A 30 -48.43 17.68 -4.18
C SER A 30 -47.08 17.41 -3.50
N PRO A 31 -45.97 17.96 -4.04
CA PRO A 31 -44.62 17.74 -3.52
C PRO A 31 -44.47 18.14 -2.04
N ARG A 32 -45.14 19.23 -1.63
CA ARG A 32 -45.10 19.72 -0.25
C ARG A 32 -45.71 18.75 0.77
N ILE A 33 -46.78 18.05 0.38
CA ILE A 33 -47.43 17.06 1.26
C ILE A 33 -46.52 15.84 1.42
N ALA A 34 -45.80 15.45 0.35
CA ALA A 34 -44.81 14.37 0.42
C ALA A 34 -43.62 14.75 1.32
N GLU A 35 -43.11 15.99 1.22
CA GLU A 35 -42.05 16.51 2.10
C GLU A 35 -42.48 16.58 3.57
N ASP A 36 -43.69 17.08 3.85
CA ASP A 36 -44.21 17.18 5.22
C ASP A 36 -44.45 15.80 5.84
N LEU A 37 -45.02 14.86 5.07
CA LEU A 37 -45.18 13.47 5.49
C LEU A 37 -43.82 12.78 5.69
N PHE A 38 -42.81 13.10 4.87
CA PHE A 38 -41.45 12.58 5.03
C PHE A 38 -40.79 13.08 6.31
N ALA A 39 -40.89 14.38 6.59
CA ALA A 39 -40.39 14.97 7.82
C ALA A 39 -41.09 14.37 9.05
N GLN A 40 -42.41 14.21 8.98
CA GLN A 40 -43.20 13.64 10.07
C GLN A 40 -42.90 12.15 10.26
N TRP A 41 -42.67 11.40 9.20
CA TRP A 41 -42.27 10.00 9.24
C TRP A 41 -40.84 9.83 9.80
N LEU A 42 -39.87 10.67 9.40
CA LEU A 42 -38.52 10.69 9.97
C LEU A 42 -38.50 11.03 11.47
N SER A 43 -39.52 11.73 11.98
CA SER A 43 -39.66 12.05 13.40
C SER A 43 -40.15 10.88 14.27
N LEU A 44 -40.63 9.79 13.66
CA LEU A 44 -41.11 8.61 14.40
C LEU A 44 -39.92 7.80 14.98
N PRO A 45 -39.97 7.36 16.25
CA PRO A 45 -38.88 6.60 16.86
C PRO A 45 -38.53 5.28 16.14
N GLN A 46 -39.46 4.75 15.34
CA GLN A 46 -39.34 3.49 14.62
C GLN A 46 -38.62 3.64 13.26
N THR A 47 -38.59 4.84 12.67
CA THR A 47 -38.01 5.06 11.33
C THR A 47 -36.49 5.18 11.35
N GLY A 48 -35.89 5.52 12.49
CA GLY A 48 -34.45 5.38 12.70
C GLY A 48 -33.93 3.96 12.42
N ARG A 49 -34.75 2.92 12.63
CA ARG A 49 -34.39 1.51 12.34
C ARG A 49 -34.46 1.13 10.86
N LEU A 50 -35.09 1.94 10.02
CA LEU A 50 -35.24 1.67 8.58
C LEU A 50 -34.05 2.19 7.74
N PHE A 51 -33.27 3.14 8.27
CA PHE A 51 -32.11 3.72 7.58
C PHE A 51 -30.79 3.56 8.34
N TYR A 52 -30.83 3.43 9.66
CA TYR A 52 -29.63 3.21 10.46
C TYR A 52 -29.42 1.72 10.70
N PHE A 53 -28.69 1.08 9.78
CA PHE A 53 -28.22 -0.28 9.97
C PHE A 53 -26.79 -0.27 10.50
N GLN A 54 -26.61 -0.50 11.80
CA GLN A 54 -25.28 -0.57 12.44
C GLN A 54 -24.32 -1.56 11.75
N ASN A 55 -24.88 -2.59 11.10
CA ASN A 55 -24.14 -3.60 10.33
C ASN A 55 -24.34 -3.50 8.80
N GLY A 56 -24.95 -2.44 8.27
CA GLY A 56 -25.34 -2.31 6.85
C GLY A 56 -26.71 -2.93 6.55
N CYS A 57 -27.33 -2.57 5.43
CA CYS A 57 -28.66 -3.09 5.06
C CYS A 57 -28.66 -4.63 5.03
N PRO A 58 -29.70 -5.30 5.56
CA PRO A 58 -29.82 -6.75 5.50
C PRO A 58 -29.99 -7.23 4.06
N ALA A 59 -29.45 -8.41 3.74
CA ALA A 59 -29.54 -8.97 2.39
C ALA A 59 -31.02 -9.15 1.96
N PRO A 60 -31.35 -8.87 0.68
CA PRO A 60 -32.64 -9.22 0.10
C PRO A 60 -32.96 -10.70 0.35
N LYS A 61 -34.24 -11.02 0.60
CA LYS A 61 -34.67 -12.40 0.94
C LYS A 61 -34.22 -13.43 -0.10
N GLU A 62 -34.35 -13.10 -1.39
CA GLU A 62 -33.92 -13.95 -2.50
C GLU A 62 -32.42 -14.27 -2.46
N LEU A 63 -31.58 -13.26 -2.18
CA LEU A 63 -30.13 -13.42 -2.10
C LEU A 63 -29.74 -14.28 -0.89
N LYS A 64 -30.46 -14.13 0.24
CA LYS A 64 -30.28 -15.00 1.41
C LYS A 64 -30.67 -16.45 1.09
N GLU A 65 -31.81 -16.67 0.44
CA GLU A 65 -32.29 -18.01 0.09
C GLU A 65 -31.35 -18.72 -0.90
N GLN A 66 -30.86 -18.02 -1.91
CA GLN A 66 -29.84 -18.54 -2.83
C GLN A 66 -28.51 -18.86 -2.13
N CYS A 67 -28.08 -18.00 -1.20
CA CYS A 67 -26.88 -18.26 -0.41
C CYS A 67 -27.07 -19.49 0.48
N LEU A 68 -28.18 -19.59 1.20
CA LEU A 68 -28.50 -20.71 2.08
C LEU A 68 -28.63 -22.04 1.32
N SER A 69 -29.20 -22.04 0.11
CA SER A 69 -29.26 -23.25 -0.72
C SER A 69 -27.86 -23.74 -1.11
N ARG A 70 -26.95 -22.81 -1.47
CA ARG A 70 -25.56 -23.14 -1.79
C ARG A 70 -24.76 -23.58 -0.57
N ILE A 71 -24.99 -22.96 0.60
CA ILE A 71 -24.42 -23.43 1.88
C ILE A 71 -24.87 -24.88 2.15
N ASN A 72 -26.17 -25.19 1.99
CA ASN A 72 -26.68 -26.54 2.22
C ASN A 72 -26.06 -27.57 1.28
N GLN A 73 -25.76 -27.21 0.03
CA GLN A 73 -25.07 -28.09 -0.91
C GLN A 73 -23.62 -28.36 -0.51
N LEU A 74 -22.88 -27.32 -0.10
CA LEU A 74 -21.46 -27.44 0.27
C LEU A 74 -21.24 -28.13 1.62
N PHE A 75 -22.19 -28.03 2.55
CA PHE A 75 -22.15 -28.69 3.86
C PHE A 75 -22.94 -30.01 3.89
N ASN A 76 -23.34 -30.54 2.72
CA ASN A 76 -24.20 -31.72 2.66
C ASN A 76 -23.45 -32.98 3.13
N GLY A 77 -24.02 -33.70 4.09
CA GLY A 77 -23.50 -34.99 4.56
C GLY A 77 -22.36 -34.93 5.59
N SER A 78 -21.90 -33.74 6.00
CA SER A 78 -20.87 -33.59 7.03
C SER A 78 -21.40 -32.82 8.25
N ASN A 79 -20.98 -33.23 9.46
CA ASN A 79 -21.32 -32.50 10.71
C ASN A 79 -20.56 -31.17 10.83
N GLY A 80 -19.63 -30.90 9.92
CA GLY A 80 -18.80 -29.71 9.81
C GLY A 80 -17.72 -29.93 8.76
N LEU A 81 -17.13 -28.84 8.27
CA LEU A 81 -16.02 -28.85 7.32
C LEU A 81 -14.70 -28.64 8.03
N GLN A 82 -13.67 -29.39 7.65
CA GLN A 82 -12.30 -29.14 8.08
C GLN A 82 -11.65 -28.02 7.25
N VAL A 83 -10.50 -27.51 7.71
CA VAL A 83 -9.79 -26.36 7.09
C VAL A 83 -9.53 -26.58 5.58
N HIS A 84 -9.20 -27.80 5.16
CA HIS A 84 -8.90 -28.12 3.77
C HIS A 84 -10.15 -28.06 2.86
N GLU A 85 -11.28 -28.56 3.34
CA GLU A 85 -12.57 -28.55 2.62
C GLU A 85 -13.16 -27.13 2.58
N PHE A 86 -12.91 -26.33 3.64
CA PHE A 86 -13.40 -24.97 3.78
C PHE A 86 -12.84 -23.99 2.72
N LYS A 87 -11.72 -24.34 2.07
CA LYS A 87 -11.17 -23.56 0.95
C LYS A 87 -12.17 -23.40 -0.19
N GLN A 88 -12.94 -24.45 -0.49
CA GLN A 88 -13.96 -24.40 -1.55
C GLN A 88 -15.08 -23.40 -1.19
N VAL A 89 -15.51 -23.38 0.08
CA VAL A 89 -16.50 -22.42 0.58
C VAL A 89 -15.97 -20.98 0.46
N THR A 90 -14.70 -20.76 0.82
CA THR A 90 -14.06 -19.44 0.74
C THR A 90 -14.02 -18.92 -0.69
N LYS A 91 -13.62 -19.76 -1.65
CA LYS A 91 -13.47 -19.36 -3.06
C LYS A 91 -14.82 -19.24 -3.79
N GLU A 92 -15.64 -20.28 -3.73
CA GLU A 92 -16.86 -20.33 -4.54
C GLU A 92 -18.02 -19.53 -3.96
N LEU A 93 -18.19 -19.54 -2.63
CA LEU A 93 -19.33 -18.91 -1.98
C LEU A 93 -18.98 -17.49 -1.54
N CYS A 94 -17.84 -17.31 -0.87
CA CYS A 94 -17.44 -16.00 -0.37
C CYS A 94 -16.78 -15.13 -1.45
N LYS A 95 -16.33 -15.73 -2.56
CA LYS A 95 -15.57 -15.05 -3.64
C LYS A 95 -14.31 -14.35 -3.12
N LEU A 96 -13.72 -14.92 -2.06
CA LEU A 96 -12.48 -14.47 -1.47
C LEU A 96 -11.32 -15.33 -2.00
N PRO A 97 -10.10 -14.78 -2.09
CA PRO A 97 -8.92 -15.57 -2.43
C PRO A 97 -8.75 -16.79 -1.51
N SER A 98 -8.25 -17.90 -2.03
CA SER A 98 -8.20 -19.18 -1.32
C SER A 98 -7.35 -19.11 -0.04
N PHE A 99 -6.32 -18.28 -0.04
CA PHE A 99 -5.43 -18.04 1.10
C PHE A 99 -6.05 -17.19 2.24
N PHE A 100 -7.33 -16.81 2.14
CA PHE A 100 -8.11 -16.29 3.27
C PHE A 100 -8.84 -17.38 4.05
N SER A 101 -8.80 -18.63 3.57
CA SER A 101 -9.59 -19.73 4.13
C SER A 101 -9.28 -19.94 5.61
N SER A 102 -8.01 -19.99 5.99
CA SER A 102 -7.62 -20.22 7.40
C SER A 102 -7.99 -19.04 8.29
N ALA A 103 -7.85 -17.80 7.78
CA ALA A 103 -8.24 -16.60 8.51
C ALA A 103 -9.76 -16.53 8.74
N LEU A 104 -10.56 -16.83 7.72
CA LEU A 104 -12.02 -16.89 7.83
C LEU A 104 -12.45 -18.04 8.74
N PHE A 105 -11.82 -19.22 8.59
CA PHE A 105 -12.09 -20.37 9.45
C PHE A 105 -11.87 -20.04 10.92
N GLY A 106 -10.73 -19.43 11.27
CA GLY A 106 -10.41 -19.03 12.64
C GLY A 106 -11.34 -17.96 13.23
N LYS A 107 -12.02 -17.16 12.38
CA LYS A 107 -13.06 -16.21 12.84
C LYS A 107 -14.36 -16.91 13.22
N ILE A 108 -14.63 -18.09 12.68
CA ILE A 108 -15.86 -18.84 12.90
C ILE A 108 -15.65 -19.89 14.00
N ASP A 109 -14.54 -20.62 13.95
CA ASP A 109 -14.16 -21.61 14.95
C ASP A 109 -13.39 -20.96 16.12
N THR A 110 -14.08 -20.12 16.89
CA THR A 110 -13.46 -19.43 18.04
C THR A 110 -13.05 -20.37 19.17
N ALA A 111 -13.55 -21.61 19.16
CA ALA A 111 -13.23 -22.64 20.15
C ALA A 111 -12.07 -23.54 19.70
N CYS A 112 -11.48 -23.29 18.53
CA CYS A 112 -10.39 -24.10 17.95
C CYS A 112 -10.72 -25.60 17.91
N THR A 113 -11.97 -25.93 17.58
CA THR A 113 -12.46 -27.31 17.48
C THR A 113 -11.91 -28.05 16.26
N GLY A 114 -11.36 -27.32 15.28
CA GLY A 114 -10.84 -27.86 14.03
C GLY A 114 -11.91 -28.15 12.98
N MET A 115 -13.17 -27.79 13.25
CA MET A 115 -14.28 -27.92 12.30
C MET A 115 -15.22 -26.71 12.35
N VAL A 116 -15.69 -26.27 11.19
CA VAL A 116 -16.75 -25.25 11.08
C VAL A 116 -18.06 -25.93 10.72
N THR A 117 -19.06 -25.79 11.59
CA THR A 117 -20.42 -26.31 11.32
C THR A 117 -21.20 -25.36 10.43
N ARG A 118 -22.22 -25.88 9.75
CA ARG A 118 -23.13 -25.09 8.91
C ARG A 118 -23.73 -23.90 9.67
N ASP A 119 -24.24 -24.16 10.87
CA ASP A 119 -24.94 -23.14 11.64
C ASP A 119 -23.99 -22.06 12.17
N ALA A 120 -22.75 -22.43 12.51
CA ALA A 120 -21.71 -21.45 12.85
C ALA A 120 -21.36 -20.55 11.65
N PHE A 121 -21.23 -21.15 10.45
CA PHE A 121 -20.99 -20.39 9.22
C PHE A 121 -22.15 -19.45 8.87
N VAL A 122 -23.40 -19.94 8.92
CA VAL A 122 -24.60 -19.12 8.64
C VAL A 122 -24.69 -17.95 9.62
N LYS A 123 -24.47 -18.21 10.91
CA LYS A 123 -24.47 -17.16 11.95
C LYS A 123 -23.45 -16.07 11.67
N TYR A 124 -22.23 -16.45 11.26
CA TYR A 124 -21.19 -15.46 10.96
C TYR A 124 -21.43 -14.74 9.62
N TRP A 125 -21.73 -15.49 8.57
CA TRP A 125 -21.75 -14.97 7.20
C TRP A 125 -23.07 -14.29 6.83
N VAL A 126 -24.20 -14.94 7.14
CA VAL A 126 -25.54 -14.46 6.78
C VAL A 126 -26.09 -13.55 7.87
N ASP A 127 -26.14 -14.03 9.12
CA ASP A 127 -26.72 -13.25 10.23
C ASP A 127 -25.80 -12.09 10.65
N GLY A 128 -24.48 -12.30 10.56
CA GLY A 128 -23.45 -11.27 10.74
C GLY A 128 -23.36 -10.23 9.60
N ASN A 129 -24.23 -10.35 8.58
CA ASN A 129 -24.32 -9.45 7.44
C ASN A 129 -23.00 -9.28 6.67
N MET A 130 -22.20 -10.34 6.54
CA MET A 130 -21.01 -10.35 5.68
C MET A 130 -21.40 -10.46 4.21
N LEU A 131 -22.46 -11.20 3.92
CA LEU A 131 -22.98 -11.45 2.56
C LEU A 131 -23.31 -10.17 1.77
N THR A 132 -23.77 -9.11 2.42
CA THR A 132 -24.13 -7.83 1.77
C THR A 132 -22.98 -6.85 1.63
N LYS A 133 -21.84 -7.16 2.25
CA LYS A 133 -20.69 -6.26 2.25
C LYS A 133 -19.89 -6.44 0.98
N ASP A 134 -19.33 -5.34 0.50
CA ASP A 134 -18.32 -5.39 -0.55
C ASP A 134 -17.09 -6.18 -0.08
N ILE A 135 -16.35 -6.73 -1.04
CA ILE A 135 -15.19 -7.60 -0.80
C ILE A 135 -14.14 -6.92 0.09
N ALA A 136 -13.88 -5.63 -0.10
CA ALA A 136 -12.92 -4.90 0.71
C ALA A 136 -13.36 -4.83 2.18
N THR A 137 -14.64 -4.57 2.44
CA THR A 137 -15.20 -4.59 3.81
C THR A 137 -15.19 -5.99 4.41
N GLN A 138 -15.45 -7.04 3.62
CA GLN A 138 -15.37 -8.43 4.07
C GLN A 138 -13.94 -8.78 4.50
N ILE A 139 -12.96 -8.56 3.62
CA ILE A 139 -11.53 -8.79 3.90
C ILE A 139 -11.07 -7.98 5.12
N PHE A 140 -11.44 -6.71 5.18
CA PHE A 140 -11.13 -5.86 6.33
C PHE A 140 -11.66 -6.47 7.63
N LYS A 141 -12.91 -6.91 7.68
CA LYS A 141 -13.49 -7.54 8.87
C LYS A 141 -12.82 -8.88 9.25
N ILE A 142 -12.40 -9.66 8.25
CA ILE A 142 -11.73 -10.95 8.45
C ILE A 142 -10.34 -10.74 9.06
N LEU A 143 -9.56 -9.78 8.56
CA LEU A 143 -8.20 -9.54 9.07
C LEU A 143 -8.20 -8.78 10.40
N LYS A 144 -9.14 -7.85 10.59
CA LYS A 144 -9.13 -6.94 11.73
C LYS A 144 -9.30 -7.65 13.07
N GLN A 145 -8.53 -7.21 14.06
CA GLN A 145 -8.71 -7.63 15.45
C GLN A 145 -10.04 -7.10 16.01
N PRO A 146 -10.68 -7.81 16.97
CA PRO A 146 -12.03 -7.48 17.43
C PRO A 146 -12.20 -6.02 17.91
N ASN A 147 -11.17 -5.47 18.56
CA ASN A 147 -11.25 -4.16 19.24
C ASN A 147 -10.70 -2.99 18.42
N LEU A 148 -10.07 -3.25 17.28
CA LEU A 148 -9.45 -2.19 16.47
C LEU A 148 -10.41 -1.70 15.39
N LYS A 149 -10.23 -0.46 14.94
CA LYS A 149 -10.97 0.15 13.81
C LYS A 149 -10.11 0.25 12.53
N TYR A 150 -8.92 -0.34 12.57
CA TYR A 150 -7.89 -0.30 11.53
C TYR A 150 -7.15 -1.65 11.51
N LEU A 151 -6.41 -1.91 10.44
CA LEU A 151 -5.47 -3.02 10.32
C LEU A 151 -4.05 -2.57 10.66
N THR A 152 -3.34 -3.43 11.39
CA THR A 152 -1.92 -3.28 11.71
C THR A 152 -1.08 -4.23 10.86
N LYS A 153 0.25 -4.03 10.83
CA LYS A 153 1.18 -4.94 10.15
C LYS A 153 0.98 -6.41 10.58
N ALA A 154 0.71 -6.65 11.86
CA ALA A 154 0.53 -7.98 12.43
C ALA A 154 -0.72 -8.71 11.89
N ASP A 155 -1.74 -7.97 11.47
CA ASP A 155 -3.02 -8.55 11.01
C ASP A 155 -2.89 -9.24 9.65
N PHE A 156 -1.82 -8.94 8.90
CA PHE A 156 -1.51 -9.60 7.63
C PHE A 156 -0.71 -10.91 7.81
N LYS A 157 -0.16 -11.18 8.99
CA LYS A 157 0.67 -12.39 9.25
C LYS A 157 -0.08 -13.70 8.96
N PRO A 158 -1.33 -13.92 9.42
CA PRO A 158 -2.04 -15.18 9.16
C PRO A 158 -2.27 -15.42 7.67
N PHE A 159 -2.62 -14.36 6.94
CA PHE A 159 -2.81 -14.40 5.49
C PHE A 159 -1.50 -14.75 4.75
N LEU A 160 -0.39 -14.08 5.09
CA LEU A 160 0.90 -14.32 4.42
C LEU A 160 1.45 -15.72 4.71
N ARG A 161 1.22 -16.26 5.91
CA ARG A 161 1.57 -17.65 6.23
C ARG A 161 0.83 -18.63 5.33
N GLU A 162 -0.46 -18.43 5.08
CA GLU A 162 -1.21 -19.30 4.18
C GLU A 162 -0.79 -19.12 2.72
N LEU A 163 -0.51 -17.89 2.27
CA LEU A 163 0.04 -17.63 0.94
C LEU A 163 1.37 -18.38 0.72
N LEU A 164 2.32 -18.24 1.63
CA LEU A 164 3.62 -18.92 1.58
C LEU A 164 3.51 -20.45 1.61
N ALA A 165 2.52 -20.99 2.33
CA ALA A 165 2.31 -22.44 2.42
C ALA A 165 1.64 -23.04 1.18
N THR A 166 0.90 -22.25 0.40
CA THR A 166 -0.01 -22.78 -0.63
C THR A 166 0.27 -22.31 -2.05
N HIS A 167 0.95 -21.17 -2.23
CA HIS A 167 1.18 -20.61 -3.54
C HIS A 167 2.31 -21.35 -4.28
N PRO A 168 2.07 -21.87 -5.50
CA PRO A 168 3.06 -22.68 -6.22
C PRO A 168 4.35 -21.90 -6.54
N GLY A 169 4.23 -20.63 -6.90
CA GLY A 169 5.38 -19.74 -7.14
C GLY A 169 6.23 -19.40 -5.90
N LEU A 170 5.88 -19.90 -4.71
CA LEU A 170 6.65 -19.71 -3.47
C LEU A 170 7.06 -21.04 -2.82
N GLU A 171 6.82 -22.18 -3.47
CA GLU A 171 7.12 -23.52 -2.93
C GLU A 171 8.60 -23.68 -2.56
N PHE A 172 9.50 -23.07 -3.35
CA PHE A 172 10.94 -23.12 -3.10
C PHE A 172 11.37 -22.43 -1.80
N LEU A 173 10.57 -21.50 -1.26
CA LEU A 173 10.84 -20.85 0.03
C LEU A 173 10.45 -21.70 1.23
N GLN A 174 9.72 -22.81 1.03
CA GLN A 174 9.24 -23.63 2.15
C GLN A 174 10.36 -24.20 3.02
N SER A 175 11.54 -24.42 2.43
CA SER A 175 12.73 -24.91 3.11
C SER A 175 13.53 -23.83 3.86
N THR A 176 13.21 -22.54 3.68
CA THR A 176 14.00 -21.40 4.18
C THR A 176 13.17 -20.46 5.07
N PRO A 177 12.96 -20.79 6.37
CA PRO A 177 12.06 -20.04 7.25
C PRO A 177 12.47 -18.57 7.44
N ASN A 178 13.78 -18.28 7.50
CA ASN A 178 14.28 -16.90 7.65
C ASN A 178 13.88 -16.03 6.43
N PHE A 179 13.97 -16.59 5.21
CA PHE A 179 13.57 -15.89 3.99
C PHE A 179 12.04 -15.74 3.90
N GLN A 180 11.27 -16.71 4.39
CA GLN A 180 9.81 -16.56 4.48
C GLN A 180 9.40 -15.38 5.37
N GLU A 181 10.05 -15.22 6.52
CA GLU A 181 9.77 -14.12 7.43
C GLU A 181 10.11 -12.77 6.77
N ARG A 182 11.28 -12.68 6.13
CA ARG A 182 11.72 -11.45 5.43
C ARG A 182 10.85 -11.13 4.22
N TYR A 183 10.47 -12.12 3.42
CA TYR A 183 9.53 -11.94 2.32
C TYR A 183 8.19 -11.41 2.85
N ALA A 184 7.63 -12.05 3.89
CA ALA A 184 6.37 -11.60 4.48
C ALA A 184 6.46 -10.18 5.02
N GLU A 185 7.56 -9.84 5.72
CA GLU A 185 7.82 -8.49 6.22
C GLU A 185 7.86 -7.46 5.08
N THR A 186 8.56 -7.76 3.99
CA THR A 186 8.66 -6.88 2.81
C THR A 186 7.32 -6.69 2.12
N VAL A 187 6.53 -7.76 1.95
CA VAL A 187 5.17 -7.66 1.39
C VAL A 187 4.30 -6.74 2.25
N VAL A 188 4.33 -6.89 3.58
CA VAL A 188 3.58 -6.00 4.49
C VAL A 188 4.07 -4.55 4.37
N CYS A 189 5.38 -4.33 4.29
CA CYS A 189 5.94 -2.99 4.14
C CYS A 189 5.48 -2.34 2.84
N ARG A 190 5.52 -3.06 1.72
CA ARG A 190 5.01 -2.61 0.43
C ARG A 190 3.51 -2.29 0.49
N ILE A 191 2.70 -3.11 1.16
CA ILE A 191 1.27 -2.84 1.36
C ILE A 191 1.05 -1.52 2.08
N PHE A 192 1.73 -1.31 3.22
CA PHE A 192 1.56 -0.09 3.99
C PHE A 192 2.10 1.14 3.27
N PHE A 193 3.21 1.01 2.54
CA PHE A 193 3.80 2.11 1.77
C PHE A 193 2.82 2.68 0.72
N TYR A 194 2.13 1.81 -0.04
CA TYR A 194 1.20 2.28 -1.07
C TYR A 194 -0.23 2.53 -0.56
N VAL A 195 -0.71 1.76 0.43
CA VAL A 195 -2.12 1.82 0.86
C VAL A 195 -2.34 2.71 2.08
N ASN A 196 -1.45 2.70 3.09
CA ASN A 196 -1.61 3.51 4.30
C ASN A 196 -1.06 4.93 4.11
N ARG A 197 -1.79 5.73 3.33
CA ARG A 197 -1.44 7.12 2.97
C ARG A 197 -1.29 8.04 4.18
N SER A 198 -1.98 7.74 5.29
CA SER A 198 -1.83 8.52 6.53
C SER A 198 -0.49 8.32 7.23
N GLY A 199 0.29 7.27 6.88
CA GLY A 199 1.62 7.00 7.44
C GLY A 199 1.65 6.64 8.92
N ASN A 200 0.48 6.48 9.56
CA ASN A 200 0.33 6.26 11.00
C ASN A 200 0.42 4.78 11.41
N GLY A 201 0.65 3.86 10.46
CA GLY A 201 0.67 2.41 10.70
C GLY A 201 -0.72 1.81 10.98
N GLN A 202 -1.79 2.55 10.73
CA GLN A 202 -3.18 2.16 10.95
C GLN A 202 -3.95 2.20 9.64
N LEU A 203 -3.97 1.07 8.92
CA LEU A 203 -4.63 0.98 7.63
C LEU A 203 -6.15 0.91 7.81
N THR A 204 -6.85 1.95 7.38
CA THR A 204 -8.31 2.10 7.54
C THR A 204 -9.09 1.44 6.40
N LEU A 205 -10.37 1.13 6.63
CA LEU A 205 -11.25 0.61 5.57
C LEU A 205 -11.34 1.56 4.36
N ARG A 206 -11.29 2.88 4.59
CA ARG A 206 -11.33 3.89 3.53
C ARG A 206 -10.08 3.80 2.64
N GLU A 207 -8.91 3.66 3.25
CA GLU A 207 -7.65 3.47 2.53
C GLU A 207 -7.65 2.16 1.76
N LEU A 208 -8.08 1.05 2.39
CA LEU A 208 -8.18 -0.25 1.72
C LEU A 208 -9.07 -0.20 0.48
N LYS A 209 -10.22 0.48 0.57
CA LYS A 209 -11.17 0.65 -0.54
C LYS A 209 -10.66 1.52 -1.68
N ARG A 210 -9.78 2.48 -1.39
CA ARG A 210 -9.17 3.37 -2.40
C ARG A 210 -7.95 2.73 -3.06
N GLY A 211 -7.27 1.83 -2.35
CA GLY A 211 -6.12 1.11 -2.86
C GLY A 211 -6.47 0.00 -3.85
N ASN A 212 -5.44 -0.66 -4.36
CA ASN A 212 -5.54 -1.75 -5.33
C ASN A 212 -5.15 -3.12 -4.73
N LEU A 213 -5.05 -3.22 -3.41
CA LEU A 213 -4.62 -4.43 -2.71
C LEU A 213 -5.54 -5.62 -2.97
N ILE A 214 -6.86 -5.40 -2.98
CA ILE A 214 -7.85 -6.47 -3.19
C ILE A 214 -7.71 -7.08 -4.58
N ALA A 215 -7.51 -6.25 -5.61
CA ALA A 215 -7.28 -6.71 -6.97
C ALA A 215 -5.94 -7.49 -7.07
N ALA A 216 -4.89 -7.02 -6.39
CA ALA A 216 -3.61 -7.73 -6.34
C ALA A 216 -3.72 -9.09 -5.63
N MET A 217 -4.51 -9.18 -4.55
CA MET A 217 -4.79 -10.44 -3.85
C MET A 217 -5.58 -11.42 -4.73
N GLN A 218 -6.56 -10.93 -5.49
CA GLN A 218 -7.30 -11.78 -6.43
C GLN A 218 -6.39 -12.30 -7.55
N HIS A 219 -5.54 -11.44 -8.11
CA HIS A 219 -4.55 -11.85 -9.10
C HIS A 219 -3.57 -12.91 -8.54
N ALA A 220 -3.15 -12.75 -7.28
CA ALA A 220 -2.29 -13.71 -6.59
C ALA A 220 -2.95 -15.07 -6.30
N ASP A 221 -4.28 -15.19 -6.39
CA ASP A 221 -4.97 -16.48 -6.25
C ASP A 221 -5.08 -17.24 -7.57
N GLU A 222 -4.92 -16.55 -8.70
CA GLU A 222 -5.15 -17.07 -10.05
C GLU A 222 -3.84 -17.31 -10.80
N GLU A 223 -2.90 -16.37 -10.69
CA GLU A 223 -1.61 -16.45 -11.37
C GLU A 223 -0.65 -17.36 -10.59
N LYS A 224 -0.03 -18.31 -11.30
CA LYS A 224 0.85 -19.31 -10.67
C LYS A 224 2.27 -18.78 -10.46
N ASP A 225 2.68 -17.86 -11.32
CA ASP A 225 3.98 -17.21 -11.24
C ASP A 225 3.88 -15.94 -10.38
N ILE A 226 4.47 -16.02 -9.17
CA ILE A 226 4.39 -14.93 -8.20
C ILE A 226 5.02 -13.62 -8.71
N ASN A 227 5.99 -13.71 -9.63
CA ASN A 227 6.74 -12.56 -10.13
C ASN A 227 5.93 -11.71 -11.12
N LYS A 228 4.90 -12.27 -11.75
CA LYS A 228 3.96 -11.49 -12.55
C LYS A 228 3.04 -10.60 -11.70
N ILE A 229 2.95 -10.87 -10.40
CA ILE A 229 2.18 -10.04 -9.46
C ILE A 229 3.10 -8.97 -8.87
N LEU A 230 3.49 -8.02 -9.73
CA LEU A 230 4.41 -6.93 -9.39
C LEU A 230 3.95 -6.12 -8.17
N ARG A 231 2.63 -5.94 -8.04
CA ARG A 231 2.01 -5.25 -6.90
C ARG A 231 2.10 -6.11 -5.64
N TYR A 232 2.90 -5.66 -4.70
CA TYR A 232 3.10 -6.22 -3.36
C TYR A 232 3.82 -7.58 -3.30
N PHE A 233 3.45 -8.54 -4.14
CA PHE A 233 3.77 -9.96 -3.93
C PHE A 233 4.98 -10.50 -4.71
N SER A 234 5.45 -9.81 -5.76
CA SER A 234 6.62 -10.26 -6.54
C SER A 234 7.82 -10.64 -5.67
N TYR A 235 8.35 -11.86 -5.90
CA TYR A 235 9.53 -12.36 -5.22
C TYR A 235 10.79 -11.68 -5.72
N GLU A 236 10.91 -11.41 -7.03
CA GLU A 236 12.02 -10.64 -7.62
C GLU A 236 12.19 -9.29 -6.92
N HIS A 237 11.08 -8.59 -6.66
CA HIS A 237 11.12 -7.31 -5.96
C HIS A 237 11.62 -7.46 -4.52
N PHE A 238 11.17 -8.49 -3.80
CA PHE A 238 11.69 -8.78 -2.47
C PHE A 238 13.19 -9.08 -2.52
N TYR A 239 13.62 -9.91 -3.46
CA TYR A 239 15.00 -10.34 -3.60
C TYR A 239 15.94 -9.16 -3.77
N VAL A 240 15.63 -8.25 -4.71
CA VAL A 240 16.42 -7.04 -4.95
C VAL A 240 16.51 -6.17 -3.69
N ILE A 241 15.39 -5.91 -3.02
CA ILE A 241 15.40 -5.12 -1.77
C ILE A 241 16.29 -5.77 -0.72
N TYR A 242 16.18 -7.08 -0.56
CA TYR A 242 16.95 -7.82 0.43
C TYR A 242 18.46 -7.84 0.11
N CYS A 243 18.85 -8.07 -1.15
CA CYS A 243 20.24 -8.06 -1.58
C CYS A 243 20.88 -6.68 -1.38
N ILE A 244 20.21 -5.60 -1.78
CA ILE A 244 20.75 -4.24 -1.58
C ILE A 244 20.91 -3.94 -0.08
N PHE A 245 19.94 -4.34 0.75
CA PHE A 245 20.09 -4.20 2.21
C PHE A 245 21.31 -4.96 2.72
N TRP A 246 21.45 -6.23 2.31
CA TRP A 246 22.53 -7.12 2.73
C TRP A 246 23.91 -6.60 2.31
N GLU A 247 24.03 -6.02 1.12
CA GLU A 247 25.29 -5.41 0.64
C GLU A 247 25.70 -4.18 1.47
N LEU A 248 24.73 -3.43 2.02
CA LEU A 248 24.98 -2.23 2.81
C LEU A 248 25.27 -2.54 4.29
N ASP A 249 24.57 -3.53 4.84
CA ASP A 249 24.72 -4.03 6.21
C ASP A 249 25.95 -4.95 6.33
N THR A 250 27.13 -4.34 6.40
CA THR A 250 28.42 -5.05 6.39
C THR A 250 28.73 -5.83 7.66
N ASP A 251 28.17 -5.41 8.79
CA ASP A 251 28.31 -6.08 10.09
C ASP A 251 27.16 -7.06 10.40
N HIS A 252 26.16 -7.13 9.51
CA HIS A 252 25.05 -8.07 9.54
C HIS A 252 24.25 -7.99 10.85
N ASP A 253 24.13 -6.79 11.42
CA ASP A 253 23.36 -6.52 12.63
C ASP A 253 21.88 -6.21 12.31
N PHE A 254 21.50 -6.25 11.03
CA PHE A 254 20.18 -5.87 10.49
C PHE A 254 19.83 -4.40 10.74
N LEU A 255 20.83 -3.52 10.89
CA LEU A 255 20.67 -2.09 11.06
C LEU A 255 21.62 -1.29 10.15
N ILE A 256 21.05 -0.39 9.36
CA ILE A 256 21.80 0.51 8.50
C ILE A 256 22.02 1.84 9.23
N ASP A 257 23.26 2.29 9.37
CA ASP A 257 23.57 3.67 9.78
C ASP A 257 23.84 4.59 8.57
N LYS A 258 24.20 5.84 8.86
CA LYS A 258 24.52 6.84 7.84
C LYS A 258 25.67 6.42 6.95
N GLU A 259 26.71 5.79 7.51
CA GLU A 259 27.91 5.38 6.77
C GLU A 259 27.62 4.20 5.84
N ASN A 260 26.71 3.31 6.25
CA ASN A 260 26.16 2.29 5.37
C ASN A 260 25.36 2.95 4.23
N LEU A 261 24.37 3.79 4.55
CA LEU A 261 23.45 4.36 3.55
C LEU A 261 24.14 5.28 2.53
N ILE A 262 25.21 5.98 2.92
CA ILE A 262 26.02 6.80 2.01
C ILE A 262 26.58 6.00 0.84
N ARG A 263 26.78 4.68 0.98
CA ARG A 263 27.29 3.83 -0.11
C ARG A 263 26.20 3.42 -1.10
N TYR A 264 24.92 3.64 -0.79
CA TYR A 264 23.79 3.29 -1.63
C TYR A 264 23.94 3.85 -3.06
N GLY A 265 23.75 2.98 -4.05
CA GLY A 265 23.80 3.37 -5.46
C GLY A 265 25.14 3.97 -5.89
N ASN A 266 26.26 3.51 -5.31
CA ASN A 266 27.59 4.07 -5.50
C ASN A 266 27.64 5.57 -5.15
N HIS A 267 27.27 5.87 -3.90
CA HIS A 267 27.18 7.24 -3.40
C HIS A 267 26.21 8.13 -4.18
N ALA A 268 25.07 7.61 -4.63
CA ALA A 268 24.12 8.37 -5.46
C ALA A 268 23.59 9.64 -4.74
N LEU A 269 23.27 9.50 -3.44
CA LEU A 269 22.61 10.54 -2.64
C LEU A 269 23.59 11.49 -1.95
N THR A 270 23.18 12.75 -1.77
CA THR A 270 23.95 13.75 -1.01
C THR A 270 23.94 13.48 0.50
N TYR A 271 24.98 13.96 1.19
CA TYR A 271 25.08 13.87 2.65
C TYR A 271 23.96 14.66 3.32
N ARG A 272 23.59 15.84 2.81
CA ARG A 272 22.47 16.65 3.34
C ARG A 272 21.16 15.84 3.36
N ILE A 273 20.80 15.15 2.27
CA ILE A 273 19.54 14.37 2.24
C ILE A 273 19.59 13.13 3.12
N ILE A 274 20.74 12.44 3.18
CA ILE A 274 20.93 11.31 4.10
C ILE A 274 20.82 11.77 5.55
N GLY A 275 21.39 12.93 5.87
CA GLY A 275 21.22 13.58 7.16
C GLY A 275 19.75 13.81 7.52
N ARG A 276 18.93 14.22 6.55
CA ARG A 276 17.47 14.39 6.73
C ARG A 276 16.74 13.08 6.97
N ILE A 277 17.06 12.03 6.22
CA ILE A 277 16.47 10.68 6.42
C ILE A 277 16.69 10.22 7.87
N PHE A 278 17.93 10.30 8.36
CA PHE A 278 18.27 9.88 9.72
C PHE A 278 17.85 10.85 10.82
N SER A 279 17.58 12.12 10.49
CA SER A 279 17.01 13.07 11.45
C SER A 279 15.60 12.65 11.89
N GLN A 280 14.89 11.86 11.06
CA GLN A 280 13.51 11.44 11.27
C GLN A 280 12.52 12.62 11.49
N VAL A 281 12.98 13.87 11.30
CA VAL A 281 12.17 15.06 11.52
C VAL A 281 11.06 15.06 10.47
N ARG A 282 9.82 14.85 10.94
CA ARG A 282 8.58 14.95 10.14
C ARG A 282 8.44 13.92 9.02
N VAL A 283 9.32 12.92 8.93
CA VAL A 283 9.04 11.67 8.21
C VAL A 283 7.76 11.07 8.83
N PRO A 284 6.81 10.51 8.04
CA PRO A 284 5.53 10.05 8.60
C PRO A 284 5.68 8.99 9.71
N ARG A 285 6.85 8.38 9.80
CA ARG A 285 7.17 7.21 10.61
C ARG A 285 8.57 7.36 11.20
N ASN A 286 8.69 7.20 12.52
CA ASN A 286 9.99 7.03 13.17
C ASN A 286 10.53 5.63 12.86
N PHE A 287 11.86 5.50 12.84
CA PHE A 287 12.51 4.21 12.65
C PHE A 287 12.05 3.20 13.71
N SER A 288 11.80 1.97 13.26
CA SER A 288 11.32 0.87 14.08
C SER A 288 12.40 0.31 15.01
N SER A 289 13.67 0.56 14.70
CA SER A 289 14.83 0.12 15.48
C SER A 289 14.79 0.63 16.93
N ASN A 290 14.17 1.79 17.17
CA ASN A 290 14.26 2.56 18.42
C ASN A 290 15.70 2.88 18.87
N ILE A 291 16.69 2.70 17.99
CA ILE A 291 18.09 3.01 18.23
C ILE A 291 18.42 4.28 17.45
N GLU A 292 19.00 5.26 18.14
CA GLU A 292 19.35 6.54 17.52
C GLU A 292 20.34 6.34 16.37
N GLY A 293 20.04 6.92 15.21
CA GLY A 293 20.92 6.85 14.05
C GLY A 293 20.98 5.49 13.33
N LYS A 294 20.13 4.53 13.69
CA LYS A 294 20.09 3.19 13.08
C LYS A 294 18.73 2.93 12.43
N MET A 295 18.72 2.58 11.14
CA MET A 295 17.55 2.26 10.33
C MET A 295 17.36 0.74 10.28
N ALA A 296 16.18 0.24 10.63
CA ALA A 296 15.89 -1.19 10.51
C ALA A 296 15.53 -1.58 9.07
N TYR A 297 15.53 -2.89 8.78
CA TYR A 297 15.13 -3.43 7.48
C TYR A 297 13.79 -2.88 6.97
N ASP A 298 12.76 -2.83 7.82
CA ASP A 298 11.43 -2.39 7.40
C ASP A 298 11.36 -0.90 7.02
N ASP A 299 12.19 -0.06 7.63
CA ASP A 299 12.36 1.35 7.26
C ASP A 299 13.19 1.49 5.99
N PHE A 300 14.20 0.63 5.79
CA PHE A 300 14.96 0.58 4.55
C PHE A 300 14.09 0.21 3.35
N VAL A 301 13.12 -0.71 3.50
CA VAL A 301 12.15 -1.00 2.45
C VAL A 301 11.42 0.27 1.99
N TYR A 302 11.04 1.14 2.92
CA TYR A 302 10.37 2.41 2.58
C TYR A 302 11.32 3.35 1.84
N PHE A 303 12.56 3.45 2.31
CA PHE A 303 13.60 4.25 1.67
C PHE A 303 13.84 3.80 0.22
N VAL A 304 14.08 2.51 -0.03
CA VAL A 304 14.35 1.99 -1.39
C VAL A 304 13.15 2.21 -2.32
N LEU A 305 11.93 1.93 -1.85
CA LEU A 305 10.73 2.18 -2.67
C LEU A 305 10.58 3.68 -3.00
N ALA A 306 10.88 4.55 -2.03
CA ALA A 306 10.83 5.99 -2.23
C ALA A 306 11.92 6.49 -3.19
N GLU A 307 13.13 5.95 -3.07
CA GLU A 307 14.31 6.35 -3.84
C GLU A 307 14.24 5.91 -5.30
N GLU A 308 13.77 4.70 -5.53
CA GLU A 308 13.76 4.08 -6.86
C GLU A 308 12.60 4.52 -7.73
N ASP A 309 11.43 4.79 -7.15
CA ASP A 309 10.30 5.40 -7.84
C ASP A 309 9.89 6.71 -7.15
N LYS A 310 10.65 7.79 -7.42
CA LYS A 310 10.36 9.12 -6.85
C LYS A 310 9.08 9.75 -7.37
N SER A 311 8.52 9.23 -8.46
CA SER A 311 7.33 9.76 -9.12
C SER A 311 6.04 9.27 -8.46
N SER A 312 6.10 8.16 -7.72
CA SER A 312 4.95 7.63 -7.01
C SER A 312 4.47 8.57 -5.90
N GLU A 313 3.15 8.64 -5.68
CA GLU A 313 2.55 9.49 -4.64
C GLU A 313 3.15 9.30 -3.22
N PRO A 314 3.45 8.07 -2.72
CA PRO A 314 4.13 7.92 -1.43
C PRO A 314 5.54 8.50 -1.42
N SER A 315 6.29 8.34 -2.51
CA SER A 315 7.64 8.85 -2.63
C SER A 315 7.67 10.37 -2.67
N LEU A 316 6.72 11.00 -3.38
CA LEU A 316 6.56 12.45 -3.37
C LEU A 316 6.37 12.97 -1.94
N GLU A 317 5.51 12.33 -1.15
CA GLU A 317 5.30 12.70 0.25
C GLU A 317 6.53 12.46 1.13
N TYR A 318 7.24 11.35 0.91
CA TYR A 318 8.47 11.01 1.61
C TYR A 318 9.54 12.08 1.39
N TRP A 319 9.86 12.38 0.13
CA TRP A 319 10.91 13.32 -0.22
C TRP A 319 10.53 14.76 0.11
N PHE A 320 9.27 15.16 -0.11
CA PHE A 320 8.79 16.48 0.28
C PHE A 320 9.05 16.76 1.77
N LYS A 321 8.74 15.80 2.65
CA LYS A 321 9.01 15.94 4.09
C LYS A 321 10.50 15.96 4.42
N CYS A 322 11.34 15.27 3.66
CA CYS A 322 12.78 15.33 3.84
C CYS A 322 13.35 16.70 3.47
N ILE A 323 12.84 17.34 2.41
CA ILE A 323 13.33 18.64 1.94
C ILE A 323 12.71 19.85 2.66
N ASP A 324 11.51 19.71 3.21
CA ASP A 324 10.83 20.72 4.05
C ASP A 324 11.58 20.84 5.40
N LEU A 325 12.53 21.77 5.47
CA LEU A 325 13.49 21.88 6.58
C LEU A 325 12.82 22.37 7.85
N ASP A 326 11.95 23.38 7.72
CA ASP A 326 11.21 23.97 8.83
C ASP A 326 9.86 23.25 9.08
N GLY A 327 9.36 22.49 8.10
CA GLY A 327 8.14 21.72 8.16
C GLY A 327 6.87 22.55 8.07
N ASN A 328 6.92 23.70 7.42
CA ASN A 328 5.77 24.58 7.26
C ASN A 328 4.80 24.09 6.16
N GLY A 329 5.14 23.00 5.44
CA GLY A 329 4.32 22.42 4.38
C GLY A 329 4.51 23.07 3.01
N VAL A 330 5.54 23.90 2.85
CA VAL A 330 5.94 24.54 1.60
C VAL A 330 7.45 24.45 1.42
N ILE A 331 7.91 24.40 0.17
CA ILE A 331 9.34 24.37 -0.17
C ILE A 331 9.72 25.72 -0.76
N THR A 332 10.63 26.40 -0.09
CA THR A 332 11.13 27.72 -0.48
C THR A 332 12.37 27.61 -1.36
N VAL A 333 12.70 28.71 -2.03
CA VAL A 333 13.94 28.84 -2.82
C VAL A 333 15.19 28.54 -1.98
N ASN A 334 15.21 28.99 -0.74
CA ASN A 334 16.35 28.78 0.17
C ASN A 334 16.55 27.29 0.50
N GLU A 335 15.47 26.53 0.69
CA GLU A 335 15.56 25.09 0.94
C GLU A 335 16.04 24.34 -0.30
N MET A 336 15.55 24.70 -1.49
CA MET A 336 16.05 24.13 -2.74
C MET A 336 17.53 24.42 -2.95
N GLN A 337 17.95 25.67 -2.73
CA GLN A 337 19.35 26.07 -2.83
C GLN A 337 20.22 25.29 -1.83
N TYR A 338 19.74 25.12 -0.60
CA TYR A 338 20.44 24.33 0.41
C TYR A 338 20.71 22.89 -0.06
N PHE A 339 19.79 22.19 -0.71
CA PHE A 339 20.12 20.86 -1.23
C PHE A 339 21.02 20.92 -2.48
N TYR A 340 20.75 21.87 -3.37
CA TYR A 340 21.47 21.99 -4.64
C TYR A 340 22.96 22.37 -4.49
N GLU A 341 23.33 23.17 -3.48
CA GLU A 341 24.73 23.54 -3.22
C GLU A 341 25.67 22.34 -3.13
N GLU A 342 25.22 21.25 -2.50
CA GLU A 342 26.03 20.04 -2.41
C GLU A 342 26.13 19.33 -3.77
N GLN A 343 25.04 19.29 -4.53
CA GLN A 343 25.04 18.76 -5.90
C GLN A 343 25.98 19.53 -6.82
N PHE A 344 25.98 20.86 -6.73
CA PHE A 344 26.86 21.74 -7.50
C PHE A 344 28.33 21.31 -7.33
N HIS A 345 28.81 21.18 -6.09
CA HIS A 345 30.17 20.73 -5.81
C HIS A 345 30.45 19.30 -6.29
N ARG A 346 29.49 18.39 -6.20
CA ARG A 346 29.67 17.02 -6.67
C ARG A 346 29.81 16.95 -8.20
N ILE A 347 29.09 17.80 -8.95
CA ILE A 347 29.23 17.94 -10.40
C ILE A 347 30.61 18.49 -10.77
N GLU A 348 31.11 19.49 -10.04
CA GLU A 348 32.48 20.00 -10.21
C GLU A 348 33.53 18.91 -10.01
N CYS A 349 33.37 18.06 -8.98
CA CYS A 349 34.27 16.92 -8.74
C CYS A 349 34.27 15.89 -9.87
N MET A 350 33.18 15.79 -10.65
CA MET A 350 33.10 14.94 -11.84
C MET A 350 33.69 15.61 -13.10
N SER A 351 34.33 16.78 -12.97
CA SER A 351 34.86 17.57 -14.09
C SER A 351 33.79 17.96 -15.13
N GLN A 352 32.56 18.11 -14.69
CA GLN A 352 31.45 18.62 -15.50
C GLN A 352 31.18 20.08 -15.13
N GLU A 353 30.66 20.85 -16.09
CA GLU A 353 30.28 22.24 -15.85
C GLU A 353 28.98 22.27 -15.03
N PRO A 354 29.02 22.78 -13.78
CA PRO A 354 27.82 22.83 -12.96
C PRO A 354 26.90 23.97 -13.44
N ILE A 355 25.60 23.75 -13.31
CA ILE A 355 24.58 24.74 -13.69
C ILE A 355 24.38 25.69 -12.51
N LEU A 356 24.22 26.99 -12.77
CA LEU A 356 23.92 27.95 -11.71
C LEU A 356 22.54 27.68 -11.11
N PHE A 357 22.39 27.94 -9.82
CA PHE A 357 21.13 27.66 -9.12
C PHE A 357 19.97 28.47 -9.70
N GLU A 358 20.21 29.68 -10.16
CA GLU A 358 19.20 30.53 -10.81
C GLU A 358 18.60 29.85 -12.05
N ASP A 359 19.43 29.20 -12.87
CA ASP A 359 18.99 28.47 -14.05
C ASP A 359 18.22 27.20 -13.68
N ILE A 360 18.69 26.47 -12.66
CA ILE A 360 17.98 25.31 -12.10
C ILE A 360 16.62 25.71 -11.53
N LEU A 361 16.54 26.83 -10.83
CA LEU A 361 15.29 27.34 -10.28
C LEU A 361 14.29 27.63 -11.40
N CYS A 362 14.74 28.28 -12.48
CA CYS A 362 13.90 28.51 -13.67
C CYS A 362 13.38 27.18 -14.25
N GLN A 363 14.25 26.19 -14.39
CA GLN A 363 13.86 24.85 -14.87
C GLN A 363 12.83 24.19 -13.95
N ILE A 364 13.02 24.23 -12.63
CA ILE A 364 12.08 23.66 -11.64
C ILE A 364 10.72 24.34 -11.74
N VAL A 365 10.68 25.67 -11.81
CA VAL A 365 9.43 26.45 -11.95
C VAL A 365 8.71 26.10 -13.25
N ASP A 366 9.44 25.98 -14.36
CA ASP A 366 8.90 25.59 -15.66
C ASP A 366 8.36 24.15 -15.70
N MET A 367 8.97 23.24 -14.93
CA MET A 367 8.50 21.86 -14.79
C MET A 367 7.21 21.79 -13.97
N ILE A 368 7.17 22.45 -12.82
CA ILE A 368 6.03 22.37 -11.89
C ILE A 368 4.82 23.10 -12.43
N LYS A 369 5.02 24.27 -13.07
CA LYS A 369 3.94 25.18 -13.50
C LYS A 369 2.91 25.34 -12.37
N PRO A 370 3.32 25.84 -11.19
CA PRO A 370 2.44 25.93 -10.03
C PRO A 370 1.13 26.62 -10.43
N GLU A 371 0.00 26.12 -9.91
CA GLU A 371 -1.36 26.51 -10.33
C GLU A 371 -1.45 28.05 -10.37
N VAL A 372 -1.44 28.59 -11.59
CA VAL A 372 -1.07 29.97 -11.88
C VAL A 372 -1.94 30.95 -11.11
N ALA A 373 -1.26 31.87 -10.44
CA ALA A 373 -1.56 33.29 -10.37
C ALA A 373 -2.92 33.70 -10.96
N THR A 374 -3.98 33.52 -10.19
CA THR A 374 -5.11 34.44 -10.31
C THR A 374 -4.64 35.73 -9.65
N TYR A 375 -4.50 36.76 -10.46
CA TYR A 375 -4.18 38.11 -10.01
C TYR A 375 -5.02 38.49 -8.77
N PRO A 376 -4.44 39.11 -7.73
CA PRO A 376 -3.18 39.85 -7.74
C PRO A 376 -2.01 39.20 -6.99
N VAL A 377 -1.98 37.87 -6.78
CA VAL A 377 -0.87 37.22 -6.06
C VAL A 377 -0.21 36.16 -6.93
N ILE A 378 1.01 36.45 -7.37
CA ILE A 378 1.90 35.47 -7.97
C ILE A 378 2.51 34.66 -6.82
N ARG A 379 2.32 33.33 -6.80
CA ARG A 379 3.04 32.43 -5.89
C ARG A 379 4.43 32.19 -6.45
N GLU A 380 5.34 33.16 -6.30
CA GLU A 380 6.72 33.06 -6.79
C GLU A 380 7.68 32.41 -5.77
N ASP A 381 7.35 32.43 -4.47
CA ASP A 381 8.36 32.17 -3.44
C ASP A 381 8.36 30.74 -2.85
N TYR A 382 7.33 29.93 -3.13
CA TYR A 382 7.19 28.60 -2.54
C TYR A 382 6.38 27.60 -3.36
N ILE A 383 6.71 26.32 -3.21
CA ILE A 383 6.09 25.17 -3.88
C ILE A 383 5.41 24.27 -2.84
N THR A 384 4.18 23.83 -3.07
CA THR A 384 3.47 22.93 -2.16
C THR A 384 3.54 21.47 -2.63
N LEU A 385 3.26 20.53 -1.71
CA LEU A 385 3.13 19.11 -2.06
C LEU A 385 2.06 18.87 -3.14
N ARG A 386 0.99 19.69 -3.18
CA ARG A 386 -0.04 19.59 -4.22
C ARG A 386 0.53 19.91 -5.60
N ASP A 387 1.43 20.88 -5.68
CA ASP A 387 2.10 21.24 -6.93
C ASP A 387 3.01 20.09 -7.40
N PHE A 388 3.77 19.48 -6.50
CA PHE A 388 4.53 18.26 -6.79
C PHE A 388 3.64 17.11 -7.26
N LYS A 389 2.48 16.88 -6.64
CA LYS A 389 1.54 15.84 -7.08
C LYS A 389 0.90 16.14 -8.45
N GLY A 390 0.80 17.41 -8.83
CA GLY A 390 0.30 17.83 -10.15
C GLY A 390 1.33 17.71 -11.26
N CYS A 391 2.62 17.72 -10.92
CA CYS A 391 3.73 17.67 -11.86
C CYS A 391 4.23 16.25 -12.11
N LYS A 392 4.28 15.84 -13.39
CA LYS A 392 4.80 14.52 -13.80
C LYS A 392 6.32 14.39 -13.67
N LEU A 393 7.03 15.51 -13.61
CA LEU A 393 8.49 15.57 -13.51
C LEU A 393 8.99 15.77 -12.08
N SER A 394 8.11 15.66 -11.08
CA SER A 394 8.45 15.85 -9.67
C SER A 394 9.55 14.91 -9.18
N GLY A 395 9.55 13.65 -9.64
CA GLY A 395 10.62 12.72 -9.33
C GLY A 395 11.99 13.20 -9.84
N HIS A 396 12.02 13.87 -10.99
CA HIS A 396 13.25 14.45 -11.55
C HIS A 396 13.72 15.66 -10.75
N ILE A 397 12.82 16.52 -10.26
CA ILE A 397 13.17 17.66 -9.40
C ILE A 397 13.92 17.19 -8.14
N PHE A 398 13.46 16.11 -7.52
CA PHE A 398 14.18 15.52 -6.39
C PHE A 398 15.57 15.00 -6.77
N ASN A 399 15.72 14.43 -7.97
CA ASN A 399 17.03 14.00 -8.45
C ASN A 399 17.97 15.19 -8.65
N ILE A 400 17.50 16.30 -9.24
CA ILE A 400 18.29 17.55 -9.37
C ILE A 400 18.86 17.96 -8.01
N LEU A 401 18.03 17.95 -6.98
CA LEU A 401 18.38 18.46 -5.65
C LEU A 401 19.34 17.55 -4.88
N PHE A 402 19.29 16.23 -5.04
CA PHE A 402 20.06 15.34 -4.15
C PHE A 402 20.44 13.95 -4.68
N ASN A 403 20.12 13.59 -5.93
CA ASN A 403 20.60 12.34 -6.54
C ASN A 403 21.38 12.63 -7.84
N LEU A 404 22.70 12.59 -7.75
CA LEU A 404 23.60 12.90 -8.85
C LEU A 404 23.48 11.92 -10.02
N ASN A 405 23.46 10.61 -9.74
CA ASN A 405 23.47 9.59 -10.79
C ASN A 405 22.20 9.68 -11.66
N LYS A 406 21.03 9.82 -11.03
CA LYS A 406 19.74 9.96 -11.74
C LYS A 406 19.58 11.33 -12.37
N PHE A 407 20.15 12.38 -11.80
CA PHE A 407 20.19 13.70 -12.42
C PHE A 407 20.98 13.66 -13.73
N MET A 408 22.21 13.12 -13.70
CA MET A 408 23.06 13.03 -14.88
C MET A 408 22.49 12.12 -15.98
N ALA A 409 21.85 11.01 -15.60
CA ALA A 409 21.19 10.12 -16.55
C ALA A 409 20.05 10.82 -17.31
N PHE A 410 19.34 11.74 -16.66
CA PHE A 410 18.28 12.53 -17.29
C PHE A 410 18.84 13.61 -18.24
N GLU A 411 19.86 14.36 -17.80
CA GLU A 411 20.52 15.39 -18.61
C GLU A 411 21.09 14.83 -19.91
N THR A 412 21.69 13.64 -19.85
CA THR A 412 22.26 12.95 -21.01
C THR A 412 21.21 12.31 -21.93
N ARG A 413 19.93 12.32 -21.55
CA ARG A 413 18.80 11.71 -22.27
C ARG A 413 19.12 10.29 -22.75
N ASP A 414 19.54 9.43 -21.82
CA ASP A 414 19.98 8.08 -22.13
C ASP A 414 18.97 7.35 -23.06
N PRO A 415 19.35 7.06 -24.33
CA PRO A 415 18.46 6.42 -25.29
C PRO A 415 17.97 5.05 -24.85
N PHE A 416 18.71 4.35 -23.98
CA PHE A 416 18.32 3.04 -23.45
C PHE A 416 17.14 3.17 -22.48
N LEU A 417 17.22 4.07 -21.50
CA LEU A 417 16.14 4.34 -20.55
C LEU A 417 14.86 4.80 -21.26
N ILE A 418 15.01 5.72 -22.23
CA ILE A 418 13.88 6.23 -23.01
C ILE A 418 13.20 5.13 -23.84
N ARG A 419 13.96 4.18 -24.39
CA ARG A 419 13.39 3.03 -25.12
C ARG A 419 12.63 2.11 -24.18
N GLN A 420 13.21 1.80 -23.03
CA GLN A 420 12.60 0.91 -22.05
C GLN A 420 11.28 1.47 -21.50
N GLU A 421 11.20 2.78 -21.24
CA GLU A 421 9.96 3.45 -20.84
C GLU A 421 8.87 3.37 -21.91
N ARG A 422 9.25 3.40 -23.19
CA ARG A 422 8.31 3.33 -24.33
C ARG A 422 7.84 1.91 -24.63
N GLU A 423 8.69 0.91 -24.40
CA GLU A 423 8.38 -0.49 -24.71
C GLU A 423 7.29 -1.05 -23.79
N ASP A 424 7.31 -0.69 -22.50
CA ASP A 424 6.25 -1.07 -21.56
C ASP A 424 5.80 0.12 -20.70
N PRO A 425 4.89 0.97 -21.18
CA PRO A 425 4.39 2.11 -20.42
C PRO A 425 3.60 1.73 -19.16
N SER A 426 3.27 0.45 -18.95
CA SER A 426 2.46 0.00 -17.82
C SER A 426 3.28 -0.23 -16.54
N LEU A 427 4.59 -0.43 -16.68
CA LEU A 427 5.52 -0.63 -15.56
C LEU A 427 5.86 0.68 -14.87
N THR A 428 6.00 0.65 -13.55
CA THR A 428 6.53 1.78 -12.79
C THR A 428 8.05 1.85 -12.88
N ASP A 429 8.64 2.96 -12.44
CA ASP A 429 10.09 3.10 -12.33
C ASP A 429 10.68 2.04 -11.39
N TRP A 430 9.96 1.73 -10.31
CA TRP A 430 10.31 0.64 -9.38
C TRP A 430 10.33 -0.71 -10.10
N ASP A 431 9.29 -1.04 -10.89
CA ASP A 431 9.20 -2.34 -11.55
C ASP A 431 10.36 -2.53 -12.55
N ARG A 432 10.71 -1.47 -13.30
CA ARG A 432 11.86 -1.49 -14.23
C ARG A 432 13.19 -1.63 -13.50
N PHE A 433 13.37 -0.89 -12.41
CA PHE A 433 14.56 -0.97 -11.58
C PHE A 433 14.74 -2.39 -11.03
N ALA A 434 13.71 -2.92 -10.36
CA ALA A 434 13.77 -4.23 -9.74
C ALA A 434 14.04 -5.34 -10.76
N HIS A 435 13.41 -5.31 -11.93
CA HIS A 435 13.68 -6.29 -12.97
C HIS A 435 15.14 -6.27 -13.46
N ARG A 436 15.69 -5.07 -13.72
CA ARG A 436 17.09 -4.92 -14.17
C ARG A 436 18.08 -5.38 -13.09
N GLU A 437 17.86 -4.97 -11.85
CA GLU A 437 18.73 -5.34 -10.73
C GLU A 437 18.66 -6.84 -10.45
N TYR A 438 17.48 -7.45 -10.54
CA TYR A 438 17.32 -8.88 -10.39
C TYR A 438 18.12 -9.65 -11.45
N ILE A 439 18.06 -9.22 -12.72
CA ILE A 439 18.88 -9.81 -13.78
C ILE A 439 20.37 -9.65 -13.46
N ARG A 440 20.82 -8.46 -13.04
CA ARG A 440 22.22 -8.22 -12.68
C ARG A 440 22.70 -9.17 -11.59
N LEU A 441 21.97 -9.23 -10.47
CA LEU A 441 22.28 -10.08 -9.31
C LEU A 441 22.28 -11.56 -9.70
N SER A 442 21.33 -11.99 -10.54
CA SER A 442 21.28 -13.38 -11.00
C SER A 442 22.49 -13.76 -11.85
N ILE A 443 23.00 -12.85 -12.70
CA ILE A 443 24.18 -13.10 -13.54
C ILE A 443 25.46 -13.15 -12.69
N GLU A 444 25.59 -12.25 -11.71
CA GLU A 444 26.73 -12.22 -10.78
C GLU A 444 26.85 -13.55 -10.01
N GLU A 445 25.72 -14.09 -9.53
CA GLU A 445 25.69 -15.41 -8.89
C GLU A 445 26.07 -16.58 -9.81
N GLU A 446 25.75 -16.50 -11.11
CA GLU A 446 26.14 -17.52 -12.06
C GLU A 446 27.63 -17.47 -12.44
N GLY A 447 28.23 -16.28 -12.41
CA GLY A 447 29.66 -16.07 -12.64
C GLY A 447 30.54 -16.58 -11.49
N ASP A 448 30.04 -16.52 -10.27
CA ASP A 448 30.75 -16.93 -9.04
C ASP A 448 30.66 -18.44 -8.72
N LYS A 449 30.19 -19.27 -9.66
CA LYS A 449 30.06 -20.74 -9.49
C LYS A 449 31.38 -21.50 -9.23
N ASN A 450 32.53 -20.82 -9.16
CA ASN A 450 33.80 -21.40 -8.66
C ASN A 450 34.10 -21.12 -7.17
N GLU A 451 33.37 -20.22 -6.49
CA GLU A 451 33.52 -19.97 -5.04
C GLU A 451 32.18 -19.94 -4.28
N GLY A 452 31.04 -19.85 -4.99
CA GLY A 452 29.72 -19.64 -4.40
C GLY A 452 29.17 -20.79 -3.54
N ILE A 453 29.67 -22.03 -3.63
CA ILE A 453 29.12 -23.15 -2.82
C ILE A 453 29.46 -23.03 -1.33
N GLU A 454 30.51 -22.27 -0.95
CA GLU A 454 30.86 -22.06 0.46
C GLU A 454 30.05 -20.94 1.14
N VAL A 455 29.58 -19.93 0.39
CA VAL A 455 28.80 -18.80 0.94
C VAL A 455 27.44 -19.28 1.45
N TRP A 456 26.77 -20.18 0.74
CA TRP A 456 25.46 -20.73 1.13
C TRP A 456 25.51 -21.64 2.36
N LYS A 457 26.66 -22.27 2.65
CA LYS A 457 26.83 -23.10 3.85
C LYS A 457 27.11 -22.28 5.11
N ARG A 458 27.80 -21.14 4.99
CA ARG A 458 27.98 -20.20 6.13
C ARG A 458 26.66 -19.62 6.63
N SER A 459 25.64 -19.51 5.77
CA SER A 459 24.28 -19.08 6.12
C SER A 459 23.53 -20.02 7.08
N VAL A 460 24.05 -21.24 7.32
CA VAL A 460 23.46 -22.21 8.27
C VAL A 460 24.12 -22.14 9.66
N GLU A 461 25.27 -21.46 9.77
CA GLU A 461 26.12 -21.51 10.97
C GLU A 461 26.28 -20.18 11.71
N ALA A 462 25.53 -19.13 11.38
CA ALA A 462 25.48 -17.94 12.24
C ALA A 462 24.85 -18.35 13.59
N PRO A 463 25.63 -18.43 14.70
CA PRO A 463 25.07 -18.75 16.00
C PRO A 463 24.45 -17.48 16.57
N PHE A 464 23.41 -17.66 17.38
CA PHE A 464 22.93 -16.66 18.33
C PHE A 464 24.06 -16.08 19.20
#